data_AF-A0A443YF91-F1
#
_entry.id   AF-A0A443YF91-F1
#
_cell.length_a   1.000
_cell.length_b   1.000
_cell.length_c   1.000
_cell.angle_alpha   90.00
_cell.angle_beta   90.00
_cell.angle_gamma   90.00
#
_symmetry.space_group_name_H-M   'P 1'
#
loop_
_entity.id
_entity.type
_entity.pdbx_description
1 polymer ?
#
loop_
_entity_poly.entity_id
_entity_poly.type
_entity_poly.pdbx_seq_one_letter_code
_entity_poly.pdbx_strand_id
1 'polypeptide(L)'
;MLFSKDDRWVQITQLGGTAGTMGLHIASATVVGLTIGYFLDDYFGTKPWLLMIFFLFGVIAGFKMVFDDFRKLQRREEARKASSLKQDGE
;
A
#
# COMPACT_ATOMS: atom_id res chain seq x y z
N MET A 1 27.10 26.09 -14.82
CA MET A 1 26.74 24.66 -14.95
C MET A 1 26.91 23.91 -13.62
N LEU A 2 26.27 24.33 -12.53
CA LEU A 2 26.58 23.79 -11.19
C LEU A 2 25.35 23.44 -10.33
N PHE A 3 24.19 23.13 -10.91
CA PHE A 3 23.05 22.63 -10.13
C PHE A 3 22.22 21.62 -10.94
N SER A 4 22.57 20.34 -10.81
CA SER A 4 21.73 19.20 -11.22
C SER A 4 21.81 18.04 -10.21
N LYS A 5 22.17 18.33 -8.95
CA LYS A 5 22.39 17.29 -7.93
C LYS A 5 21.18 17.09 -6.99
N ASP A 6 20.24 18.04 -6.93
CA ASP A 6 19.11 18.01 -6.00
C ASP A 6 17.94 17.13 -6.46
N ASP A 7 17.65 17.03 -7.75
CA ASP A 7 16.51 16.23 -8.26
C ASP A 7 16.61 14.74 -7.93
N ARG A 8 17.83 14.18 -7.85
CA ARG A 8 18.02 12.76 -7.55
C ARG A 8 17.64 12.40 -6.11
N TRP A 9 17.87 13.30 -5.15
CA TRP A 9 17.52 13.07 -3.74
C TRP A 9 16.01 13.17 -3.50
N VAL A 10 15.34 14.03 -4.25
CA VAL A 10 13.88 14.15 -4.23
C VAL A 10 13.22 12.93 -4.89
N GLN A 11 13.80 12.39 -5.96
CA GLN A 11 13.26 11.19 -6.61
C GLN A 11 13.39 9.93 -5.75
N ILE A 12 14.53 9.69 -5.11
CA ILE A 12 14.68 8.52 -4.22
C ILE A 12 13.78 8.61 -2.98
N THR A 13 13.49 9.82 -2.48
CA THR A 13 12.58 10.01 -1.34
C THR A 13 11.13 9.86 -1.76
N GLN A 14 10.73 10.31 -2.96
CA GLN A 14 9.38 10.10 -3.49
C GLN A 14 9.09 8.64 -3.86
N LEU A 15 10.05 7.97 -4.49
CA LEU A 15 9.96 6.53 -4.80
C LEU A 15 9.95 5.71 -3.51
N GLY A 16 10.86 6.01 -2.58
CA GLY A 16 10.94 5.33 -1.29
C GLY A 16 9.71 5.54 -0.41
N GLY A 17 9.19 6.77 -0.33
CA GLY A 17 8.01 7.08 0.49
C GLY A 17 6.74 6.42 -0.01
N THR A 18 6.50 6.40 -1.33
CA THR A 18 5.32 5.77 -1.91
C THR A 18 5.38 4.25 -1.80
N ALA A 19 6.53 3.64 -2.15
CA ALA A 19 6.73 2.21 -2.02
C ALA A 19 6.70 1.74 -0.55
N GLY A 20 7.28 2.51 0.36
CA GLY A 20 7.25 2.25 1.80
C GLY A 20 5.84 2.30 2.37
N THR A 21 5.01 3.25 1.92
CA THR A 21 3.61 3.34 2.35
C THR A 21 2.81 2.12 1.88
N MET A 22 2.98 1.68 0.63
CA MET A 22 2.34 0.45 0.13
C MET A 22 2.79 -0.79 0.93
N GLY A 23 4.08 -0.91 1.24
CA GLY A 23 4.60 -1.97 2.11
C GLY A 23 4.00 -1.91 3.51
N LEU A 24 3.85 -0.71 4.08
CA LEU A 24 3.24 -0.50 5.39
C LEU A 24 1.75 -0.88 5.42
N HIS A 25 1.01 -0.69 4.32
CA HIS A 25 -0.37 -1.16 4.21
C HIS A 25 -0.48 -2.67 4.36
N ILE A 26 0.36 -3.43 3.65
CA ILE A 26 0.37 -4.90 3.74
C ILE A 26 0.82 -5.34 5.15
N ALA A 27 1.88 -4.73 5.67
CA ALA A 27 2.41 -5.06 7.00
C ALA A 27 1.39 -4.77 8.11
N SER A 28 0.76 -3.59 8.11
CA SER A 28 -0.26 -3.22 9.10
C SER A 28 -1.49 -4.11 9.03
N ALA A 29 -2.02 -4.42 7.84
CA ALA A 29 -3.14 -5.33 7.67
C ALA A 29 -2.82 -6.74 8.21
N THR A 30 -1.61 -7.22 7.95
CA THR A 30 -1.13 -8.52 8.44
C THR A 30 -0.99 -8.53 9.97
N VAL A 31 -0.40 -7.49 10.56
CA VAL A 31 -0.26 -7.35 12.01
C VAL A 31 -1.63 -7.35 12.68
N VAL A 32 -2.59 -6.57 12.17
CA VAL A 32 -3.96 -6.53 12.71
C VAL A 32 -4.63 -7.91 12.63
N GLY A 33 -4.50 -8.61 11.49
CA GLY A 33 -5.03 -9.96 11.32
C GLY A 33 -4.42 -10.96 12.31
N LEU A 34 -3.10 -10.89 12.52
CA LEU A 34 -2.41 -11.73 13.51
C LEU A 34 -2.80 -11.40 14.94
N THR A 35 -2.93 -10.12 15.31
CA THR A 35 -3.35 -9.70 16.65
C THR A 35 -4.75 -10.23 16.97
N ILE A 36 -5.70 -10.06 16.04
CA ILE A 36 -7.06 -10.57 16.20
C ILE A 36 -7.06 -12.10 16.24
N GLY A 37 -6.33 -12.74 15.31
CA GLY A 37 -6.21 -14.19 15.23
C GLY A 37 -5.66 -14.79 16.52
N TYR A 38 -4.63 -14.19 17.10
CA TYR A 38 -4.04 -14.63 18.37
C TYR A 38 -5.00 -14.47 19.54
N PHE A 39 -5.67 -13.32 19.66
CA PHE A 39 -6.64 -13.08 20.74
C PHE A 39 -7.80 -14.07 20.68
N LEU A 40 -8.30 -14.35 19.47
CA LEU A 40 -9.42 -15.24 19.26
C LEU A 40 -9.02 -16.72 19.45
N ASP A 41 -7.80 -17.09 19.09
CA ASP A 41 -7.23 -18.41 19.33
C ASP A 41 -7.02 -18.70 20.84
N ASP A 42 -6.70 -17.67 21.63
CA ASP A 42 -6.65 -17.76 23.10
C ASP A 42 -8.04 -17.90 23.72
N TYR A 43 -9.04 -17.18 23.19
CA TYR A 43 -10.43 -17.25 23.66
C TYR A 43 -11.11 -18.59 23.35
N PHE A 44 -10.89 -19.15 22.16
CA PHE A 44 -11.48 -20.42 21.73
C PHE A 44 -10.64 -21.65 22.10
N GLY A 45 -9.38 -21.47 22.50
CA GLY A 45 -8.47 -22.56 22.85
C GLY A 45 -8.06 -23.44 21.66
N THR A 46 -8.29 -23.01 20.43
CA THR A 46 -8.08 -23.80 19.19
C THR A 46 -6.65 -23.75 18.65
N LYS A 47 -5.65 -23.59 19.53
CA LYS A 47 -4.30 -23.20 19.10
C LYS A 47 -3.67 -24.20 18.12
N PRO A 48 -3.19 -23.80 16.90
CA PRO A 48 -3.15 -22.46 16.30
C PRO A 48 -4.01 -22.33 15.02
N TRP A 49 -5.23 -22.89 15.02
CA TRP A 49 -6.03 -22.99 13.80
C TRP A 49 -6.64 -21.65 13.37
N LEU A 50 -7.16 -20.90 14.33
CA LEU A 50 -7.80 -19.60 14.07
C LEU A 50 -6.78 -18.55 13.62
N LEU A 51 -5.60 -18.55 14.23
CA LEU A 51 -4.49 -17.67 13.86
C LEU A 51 -4.11 -17.87 12.39
N MET A 52 -4.06 -19.11 11.90
CA MET A 52 -3.69 -19.42 10.52
C MET A 52 -4.71 -18.89 9.50
N ILE A 53 -6.01 -19.01 9.83
CA ILE A 53 -7.10 -18.46 9.02
C ILE A 53 -7.03 -16.94 9.00
N PHE A 54 -6.95 -16.29 10.17
CA PHE A 54 -6.91 -14.84 10.27
C PHE A 54 -5.63 -14.23 9.68
N PHE A 55 -4.51 -14.94 9.75
CA PHE A 55 -3.28 -14.58 9.03
C PHE A 55 -3.52 -14.54 7.52
N LEU A 56 -4.14 -15.59 6.96
CA LEU A 56 -4.46 -15.63 5.53
C LEU A 56 -5.40 -14.49 5.12
N PHE A 57 -6.42 -14.22 5.94
CA PHE A 57 -7.31 -13.06 5.75
C PHE A 57 -6.55 -11.73 5.82
N GLY A 58 -5.62 -11.57 6.77
CA GLY A 58 -4.79 -10.37 6.90
C GLY A 58 -3.92 -10.13 5.66
N VAL A 59 -3.30 -11.18 5.13
CA VAL A 59 -2.51 -11.13 3.89
C VAL A 59 -3.41 -10.77 2.71
N ILE A 60 -4.54 -11.45 2.53
CA ILE A 60 -5.50 -11.17 1.43
C ILE A 60 -6.01 -9.73 1.51
N ALA A 61 -6.33 -9.24 2.71
CA ALA A 61 -6.79 -7.87 2.93
C ALA A 61 -5.70 -6.85 2.56
N GLY A 62 -4.45 -7.09 2.97
CA GLY A 62 -3.30 -6.26 2.60
C GLY A 62 -3.10 -6.18 1.09
N PHE A 63 -3.13 -7.33 0.40
CA PHE A 63 -3.05 -7.36 -1.06
C PHE A 63 -4.20 -6.62 -1.73
N LYS A 64 -5.43 -6.79 -1.25
CA LYS A 64 -6.61 -6.10 -1.80
C LYS A 64 -6.48 -4.57 -1.67
N MET A 65 -5.95 -4.09 -0.54
CA MET A 65 -5.74 -2.66 -0.31
C MET A 65 -4.73 -2.08 -1.32
N VAL A 66 -3.61 -2.76 -1.50
CA VAL A 66 -2.58 -2.37 -2.48
C VAL A 66 -3.12 -2.42 -3.91
N PHE A 67 -3.88 -3.45 -4.27
CA PHE A 67 -4.47 -3.56 -5.62
C PHE A 67 -5.42 -2.40 -5.94
N ASP A 68 -6.21 -1.96 -4.95
CA ASP A 68 -7.09 -0.80 -5.10
C ASP A 68 -6.29 0.52 -5.21
N ASP A 69 -5.21 0.66 -4.44
CA ASP A 69 -4.30 1.81 -4.52
C ASP A 69 -3.62 1.89 -5.89
N PHE A 70 -3.12 0.78 -6.42
CA PHE A 70 -2.55 0.72 -7.78
C PHE A 70 -3.56 1.17 -8.83
N ARG A 71 -4.80 0.67 -8.77
CA ARG A 71 -5.86 1.05 -9.72
C ARG A 71 -6.23 2.53 -9.61
N LYS A 72 -6.21 3.09 -8.40
CA LYS A 72 -6.44 4.52 -8.15
C LYS A 72 -5.30 5.38 -8.69
N LEU A 73 -4.05 4.96 -8.54
CA LEU A 73 -2.90 5.68 -9.12
C LEU A 73 -3.01 5.75 -10.64
N GLN A 74 -3.30 4.63 -11.31
CA GLN A 74 -3.43 4.59 -12.77
C GLN A 74 -4.51 5.57 -13.28
N ARG A 75 -5.70 5.57 -12.64
CA ARG A 75 -6.78 6.50 -13.01
C ARG A 75 -6.41 7.96 -12.80
N ARG A 76 -5.66 8.28 -11.73
CA ARG A 76 -5.20 9.65 -11.45
C ARG A 76 -4.20 10.13 -12.50
N GLU A 77 -3.34 9.26 -12.99
CA GLU A 77 -2.41 9.59 -14.08
C GLU A 77 -3.14 9.86 -15.39
N GLU A 78 -4.11 9.02 -15.76
CA GLU A 78 -4.94 9.18 -16.96
C GLU A 78 -5.75 10.49 -16.92
N ALA A 79 -6.39 10.79 -15.78
CA ALA A 79 -7.14 12.04 -15.61
C ALA A 79 -6.22 13.28 -15.66
N ARG A 80 -5.01 13.20 -15.09
CA ARG A 80 -4.02 14.30 -15.12
C ARG A 80 -3.51 14.56 -16.53
N LYS A 81 -3.29 13.52 -17.34
CA LYS A 81 -2.89 13.67 -18.75
C LYS A 81 -4.00 14.30 -19.58
N ALA A 82 -5.26 13.92 -19.37
CA ALA A 82 -6.39 14.47 -20.10
C ALA A 82 -6.63 15.96 -19.78
N SER A 83 -6.39 16.39 -18.53
CA SER A 83 -6.49 17.81 -18.16
C SER A 83 -5.32 18.64 -18.67
N SER A 84 -4.09 18.13 -18.67
CA SER A 84 -2.94 18.85 -19.25
C SER A 84 -3.06 19.05 -20.76
N LEU A 85 -3.61 18.07 -21.49
CA LEU A 85 -3.87 18.18 -22.94
C LEU A 85 -4.94 19.23 -23.29
N LYS A 86 -5.91 19.47 -22.41
CA LYS A 86 -6.90 20.53 -22.59
C LYS A 86 -6.32 21.92 -22.31
N GLN A 87 -5.39 22.01 -21.37
CA GLN A 87 -4.82 23.28 -20.93
C GLN A 87 -3.76 23.86 -21.89
N ASP A 88 -3.05 23.01 -22.65
CA ASP A 88 -2.10 23.44 -23.69
C ASP A 88 -2.78 23.83 -25.02
N GLY A 89 -4.09 23.55 -25.17
CA GLY A 89 -4.87 23.83 -26.38
C GLY A 89 -5.74 25.09 -26.32
N GLU A 90 -5.76 25.80 -25.19
CA GLU A 90 -6.44 27.10 -24.97
C GLU A 90 -5.42 28.25 -24.91
#